data_AF-A0A533Y734-F1
#
_entry.id   AF-A0A533Y734-F1
#
_cell.length_a   1.000
_cell.length_b   1.000
_cell.length_c   1.000
_cell.angle_alpha   90.00
_cell.angle_beta   90.00
_cell.angle_gamma   90.00
#
_symmetry.space_group_name_H-M   'P 1'
#
loop_
_entity.id
_entity.type
_entity.pdbx_description
1 polymer ?
#
loop_
_entity_poly.entity_id
_entity_poly.type
_entity_poly.pdbx_seq_one_letter_code
_entity_poly.pdbx_strand_id
1 'polypeptide(L)' 'MARWKPQTLGFMVDQPDAFRKGLSIAARIGVELVAALIVGGGLGYLADSYFSSSPFGIVIGVFLGMSAGLLNVYRTASRL' A
#
# COMPACT_ATOMS: atom_id res chain seq x y z
N MET A 1 33.41 -35.02 5.37
CA MET A 1 33.22 -34.18 6.57
C MET A 1 31.86 -33.47 6.43
N ALA A 2 30.83 -33.99 7.07
CA ALA A 2 29.46 -33.46 6.97
C ALA A 2 29.32 -32.21 7.85
N ARG A 3 28.99 -31.06 7.24
CA ARG A 3 28.76 -29.79 7.92
C ARG A 3 27.34 -29.76 8.48
N TRP A 4 27.18 -30.26 9.70
CA TRP A 4 25.92 -30.22 10.44
C TRP A 4 25.63 -28.77 10.87
N LYS A 5 24.57 -28.15 10.33
CA LYS A 5 23.96 -26.96 10.94
C LYS A 5 22.91 -27.45 11.95
N PRO A 6 23.04 -27.16 13.25
CA PRO A 6 22.03 -27.56 14.21
C PRO A 6 20.75 -26.76 13.99
N GLN A 7 19.61 -27.46 13.93
CA GLN A 7 18.25 -26.93 13.70
C GLN A 7 17.85 -25.87 14.76
N THR A 8 18.58 -25.81 15.86
CA THR A 8 18.39 -24.90 17.00
C THR A 8 18.90 -23.48 16.77
N LEU A 9 19.65 -23.19 15.71
CA LEU A 9 20.02 -21.80 15.38
C LEU A 9 18.91 -21.04 14.63
N GLY A 10 17.93 -21.74 14.04
CA GLY A 10 16.85 -21.10 13.28
C GLY A 10 15.89 -20.30 14.17
N PHE A 11 15.45 -20.87 15.29
CA PHE A 11 14.42 -20.23 16.14
C PHE A 11 14.86 -18.91 16.80
N MET A 12 16.17 -18.66 16.92
CA MET A 12 16.71 -17.43 17.53
C MET A 12 16.91 -16.29 16.51
N VAL A 13 17.01 -16.60 15.21
CA VAL A 13 17.38 -15.62 14.16
C VAL A 13 16.14 -15.01 13.47
N ASP A 14 14.99 -15.67 13.47
CA ASP A 14 13.82 -15.23 12.68
C ASP A 14 12.96 -14.10 13.28
N GLN A 15 13.01 -13.87 14.60
CA GLN A 15 12.13 -12.91 15.29
C GLN A 15 12.24 -11.45 14.78
N PRO A 16 13.45 -10.84 14.70
CA PRO A 16 13.58 -9.48 14.18
C PRO A 16 13.29 -9.37 12.68
N ASP A 17 13.52 -10.43 11.91
CA ASP A 17 13.36 -10.42 10.45
C ASP A 17 11.89 -10.50 10.02
N ALA A 18 11.09 -11.32 10.69
CA ALA A 18 9.65 -11.39 10.46
C ALA A 18 8.95 -10.07 10.81
N PHE A 19 9.32 -9.46 11.94
CA PHE A 19 8.79 -8.16 12.34
C PHE A 19 9.16 -7.04 11.36
N ARG A 20 10.43 -6.96 10.94
CA ARG A 20 10.90 -5.99 9.94
C ARG A 20 10.19 -6.16 8.59
N LYS A 21 9.98 -7.40 8.15
CA LYS A 21 9.20 -7.69 6.93
C LYS A 21 7.75 -7.21 7.06
N GLY A 22 7.07 -7.55 8.16
CA GLY A 22 5.70 -7.09 8.42
C GLY A 22 5.57 -5.56 8.42
N LEU A 23 6.52 -4.87 9.08
CA LEU A 23 6.56 -3.41 9.10
C LEU A 23 6.77 -2.80 7.70
N SER A 24 7.68 -3.38 6.90
CA SER A 24 7.93 -2.90 5.54
C SER A 24 6.71 -3.04 4.62
N ILE A 25 5.96 -4.14 4.75
CA ILE A 25 4.74 -4.40 3.99
C ILE A 25 3.64 -3.41 4.40
N ALA A 26 3.42 -3.23 5.70
CA ALA A 26 2.43 -2.30 6.22
C ALA A 26 2.71 -0.85 5.80
N ALA A 27 3.98 -0.42 5.89
CA ALA A 27 4.39 0.92 5.47
C ALA A 27 4.11 1.14 3.97
N ARG A 28 4.45 0.16 3.12
CA ARG A 28 4.18 0.23 1.68
C ARG A 28 2.69 0.33 1.38
N ILE A 29 1.87 -0.52 2.01
CA ILE A 29 0.40 -0.48 1.86
C ILE A 29 -0.15 0.89 2.25
N GLY A 30 0.31 1.45 3.38
CA GLY A 30 -0.11 2.78 3.82
C GLY A 30 0.25 3.88 2.81
N VAL A 31 1.49 3.88 2.30
CA VAL A 31 1.94 4.85 1.30
C VAL A 31 1.15 4.71 -0.01
N GLU A 32 0.88 3.49 -0.47
CA GLU A 32 0.10 3.26 -1.70
C GLU A 32 -1.33 3.79 -1.57
N LEU A 33 -1.99 3.60 -0.42
CA LEU A 33 -3.33 4.14 -0.17
C LEU A 33 -3.33 5.67 -0.14
N VAL A 34 -2.40 6.27 0.60
CA VAL A 34 -2.31 7.74 0.69
C VAL A 34 -1.97 8.35 -0.67
N ALA A 35 -1.04 7.76 -1.42
CA ALA A 35 -0.69 8.22 -2.76
C ALA A 35 -1.88 8.14 -3.70
N ALA A 36 -2.64 7.04 -3.70
CA ALA A 36 -3.82 6.89 -4.55
C ALA A 36 -4.91 7.92 -4.22
N LEU A 37 -5.11 8.23 -2.94
CA LEU A 37 -6.04 9.28 -2.51
C LEU A 37 -5.59 10.69 -2.93
N ILE A 38 -4.29 11.01 -2.77
CA ILE A 38 -3.74 12.29 -3.20
C ILE A 38 -3.88 12.45 -4.72
N VAL A 39 -3.56 11.41 -5.48
CA VAL A 39 -3.68 11.43 -6.95
C VAL A 39 -5.14 11.54 -7.37
N GLY A 40 -6.03 10.72 -6.80
CA GLY A 40 -7.46 10.74 -7.13
C GLY A 40 -8.13 12.07 -6.77
N GLY A 41 -7.88 12.57 -5.56
CA GLY A 41 -8.36 13.87 -5.10
C GLY A 41 -7.76 15.03 -5.88
N GLY A 42 -6.46 14.97 -6.23
CA GLY A 42 -5.79 15.97 -7.05
C GLY A 42 -6.34 16.02 -8.48
N LEU A 43 -6.58 14.87 -9.11
CA LEU A 43 -7.24 14.80 -10.42
C LEU A 43 -8.68 15.28 -10.35
N GLY A 44 -9.40 14.95 -9.29
CA GLY A 44 -10.76 15.43 -9.05
C GLY A 44 -10.84 16.95 -8.88
N TYR A 45 -9.89 17.53 -8.14
CA TYR A 45 -9.75 18.97 -7.98
C TYR A 45 -9.43 19.66 -9.29
N LEU A 46 -8.51 19.09 -10.08
CA LEU A 46 -8.18 19.61 -11.39
C LEU A 46 -9.43 19.62 -12.29
N ALA A 47 -10.18 18.52 -12.30
CA ALA A 47 -11.42 18.41 -13.06
C ALA A 47 -12.44 19.48 -12.64
N ASP A 48 -12.69 19.64 -11.34
CA ASP A 48 -13.61 20.67 -10.84
C ASP A 48 -13.17 22.10 -11.24
N SER A 49 -11.86 22.36 -11.24
CA SER A 49 -11.30 23.63 -11.69
C SER A 49 -11.50 23.90 -13.19
N TYR A 50 -11.45 22.88 -14.04
CA TYR A 50 -11.67 23.04 -15.48
C TYR A 50 -13.14 23.26 -15.83
N PHE A 51 -14.05 22.58 -15.14
CA PHE A 51 -15.48 22.64 -15.44
C PHE A 51 -16.23 23.74 -14.66
N SER A 52 -15.55 24.47 -13.75
CA SER A 52 -16.18 25.37 -12.77
C SER A 52 -17.38 24.72 -12.06
N SER A 53 -17.33 23.40 -11.94
CA SER A 53 -18.40 22.59 -11.37
C SER A 53 -18.36 22.67 -9.85
N SER A 54 -19.53 22.60 -9.22
CA SER A 54 -19.69 22.20 -7.81
C SER A 54 -18.80 20.97 -7.54
N PRO A 55 -18.23 20.75 -6.32
CA PRO A 55 -17.07 19.88 -6.07
C PRO A 55 -17.37 18.37 -6.20
N PHE A 56 -17.86 17.97 -7.37
CA PHE A 56 -18.27 16.62 -7.74
C PHE A 56 -17.08 15.82 -8.26
N GLY A 57 -16.17 16.48 -8.99
CA GLY A 57 -14.93 15.89 -9.48
C GLY A 57 -14.04 15.40 -8.35
N ILE A 58 -13.88 16.18 -7.28
CA ILE A 58 -13.15 15.75 -6.07
C ILE A 58 -13.82 14.54 -5.42
N VAL A 59 -15.14 14.55 -5.24
CA VAL A 59 -15.87 13.42 -4.62
C VAL A 59 -15.64 12.14 -5.43
N ILE A 60 -15.89 12.17 -6.74
CA ILE A 60 -15.68 11.03 -7.63
C ILE A 60 -14.21 10.63 -7.65
N GLY A 61 -13.29 11.60 -7.74
CA GLY A 61 -11.85 11.40 -7.76
C GLY A 61 -11.33 10.71 -6.50
N VAL A 62 -11.85 11.07 -5.32
CA VAL A 62 -11.52 10.40 -4.06
C VAL A 62 -12.03 8.96 -4.05
N PHE A 63 -13.26 8.69 -4.50
CA PHE A 63 -13.77 7.32 -4.59
C PHE A 63 -12.97 6.46 -5.59
N LEU A 64 -12.60 7.03 -6.74
CA LEU A 64 -11.74 6.37 -7.72
C LEU A 64 -10.34 6.13 -7.15
N GLY A 65 -9.75 7.11 -6.47
CA GLY A 65 -8.45 6.99 -5.80
C GLY A 65 -8.48 5.91 -4.72
N MET A 66 -9.52 5.88 -3.89
CA MET A 66 -9.71 4.84 -2.88
C MET A 66 -9.86 3.45 -3.51
N SER A 67 -10.66 3.33 -4.57
CA SER A 67 -10.82 2.06 -5.30
C SER A 67 -9.50 1.58 -5.90
N ALA A 68 -8.73 2.47 -6.53
CA ALA A 68 -7.41 2.17 -7.09
C ALA A 68 -6.41 1.75 -6.01
N GLY A 69 -6.39 2.47 -4.87
CA GLY A 69 -5.57 2.13 -3.72
C GLY A 69 -5.90 0.75 -3.16
N LEU A 70 -7.18 0.48 -2.90
CA LEU A 70 -7.64 -0.82 -2.39
C LEU A 70 -7.32 -1.96 -3.37
N LEU A 71 -7.52 -1.76 -4.68
CA LEU A 71 -7.16 -2.74 -5.70
C LEU A 71 -5.64 -3.02 -5.72
N ASN A 72 -4.81 -2.00 -5.53
CA ASN A 72 -3.36 -2.17 -5.49
C ASN A 72 -2.91 -2.92 -4.23
N VAL A 73 -3.50 -2.62 -3.09
CA VAL A 73 -3.26 -3.34 -1.82
C VAL A 73 -3.71 -4.79 -1.94
N TYR A 74 -4.91 -5.05 -2.47
CA TYR A 74 -5.39 -6.41 -2.71
C TYR A 74 -4.47 -7.19 -3.65
N ARG A 75 -3.96 -6.54 -4.71
CA ARG A 75 -2.98 -7.13 -5.62
C ARG A 75 -1.63 -7.41 -4.94
N THR A 76 -1.20 -6.55 -4.03
CA THR A 76 0.02 -6.79 -3.23
C THR A 76 -0.21 -7.93 -2.24
N ALA A 77 -1.35 -7.96 -1.55
CA ALA A 77 -1.70 -9.01 -0.60
C ALA A 77 -1.86 -10.39 -1.25
N SER A 78 -2.41 -10.45 -2.46
CA SER A 78 -2.53 -11.70 -3.23
C SER A 78 -1.20 -12.20 -3.84
N ARG A 79 -0.13 -11.40 -3.77
CA ARG A 79 1.22 -11.77 -4.22
C ARG A 79 2.17 -12.12 -3.08
N LEU A 80 1.74 -11.92 -1.83
CA LEU A 80 2.43 -12.35 -0.61
C LEU A 80 2.12 -13.82 -0.33
#